data_AF-A0A4R8DAX6-F1
#
_entry.id   AF-A0A4R8DAX6-F1
#
_cell.length_a   1.000
_cell.length_b   1.000
_cell.length_c   1.000
_cell.angle_alpha   90.00
_cell.angle_beta   90.00
_cell.angle_gamma   90.00
#
_symmetry.space_group_name_H-M   'P 1'
#
loop_
_entity.id
_entity.type
_entity.pdbx_description
1 polymer ?
#
loop_
_entity_poly.entity_id
_entity_poly.type
_entity_poly.pdbx_seq_one_letter_code
_entity_poly.pdbx_strand_id
1 'polypeptide(L)'
;MTDAVQAGMEWVPPVGMLEVPAAHAAVIRGLFELAAFVADHPELPAPMVRATLHTPREFDRELPEAEQYQAARAFVDQLAAVLGVTPMTSLGGSHYTAERAMGPVSVSSCAITPAHMAGWQALMSYGDSVQPEAAPADGAGGAR
;
A
#
# COMPACT_ATOMS: atom_id res chain seq x y z
N MET A 1 -22.53 20.77 -6.25
CA MET A 1 -23.45 19.88 -5.51
C MET A 1 -22.59 18.76 -4.97
N THR A 2 -22.29 18.79 -3.69
CA THR A 2 -21.53 17.77 -2.97
C THR A 2 -22.39 16.53 -2.82
N ASP A 3 -21.96 15.41 -3.37
CA ASP A 3 -22.59 14.11 -3.13
C ASP A 3 -22.48 13.79 -1.64
N ALA A 4 -23.64 13.74 -0.99
CA ALA A 4 -23.75 13.26 0.37
C ALA A 4 -23.41 11.76 0.36
N VAL A 5 -22.31 11.39 0.99
CA VAL A 5 -21.98 9.99 1.27
C VAL A 5 -23.14 9.43 2.10
N GLN A 6 -24.02 8.69 1.45
CA GLN A 6 -25.16 8.03 2.09
C GLN A 6 -24.60 6.98 3.05
N ALA A 7 -24.61 7.30 4.34
CA ALA A 7 -24.34 6.35 5.42
C ALA A 7 -25.48 5.31 5.43
N GLY A 8 -25.21 4.15 4.84
CA GLY A 8 -26.03 2.96 4.97
C GLY A 8 -25.50 2.12 6.14
N MET A 9 -26.39 1.72 7.04
CA MET A 9 -26.10 0.73 8.08
C MET A 9 -25.73 -0.60 7.44
N GLU A 10 -24.51 -1.09 7.64
CA GLU A 10 -24.08 -2.41 7.15
C GLU A 10 -23.63 -3.29 8.34
N TRP A 11 -24.07 -4.56 8.35
CA TRP A 11 -23.84 -5.50 9.45
C TRP A 11 -22.45 -6.14 9.36
N VAL A 12 -21.72 -6.17 10.48
CA VAL A 12 -20.37 -6.72 10.61
C VAL A 12 -20.29 -7.71 11.79
N PRO A 13 -20.10 -9.01 11.56
CA PRO A 13 -19.81 -9.96 12.65
C PRO A 13 -18.34 -9.89 13.07
N PRO A 14 -17.95 -9.84 14.37
CA PRO A 14 -18.72 -9.95 15.61
C PRO A 14 -19.00 -8.57 16.27
N VAL A 15 -18.89 -7.47 15.53
CA VAL A 15 -18.96 -6.09 16.08
C VAL A 15 -20.39 -5.52 16.08
N GLY A 16 -21.34 -6.18 15.40
CA GLY A 16 -22.75 -5.76 15.32
C GLY A 16 -23.04 -4.90 14.09
N MET A 17 -24.07 -4.04 14.16
CA MET A 17 -24.28 -3.01 13.14
C MET A 17 -23.30 -1.86 13.39
N LEU A 18 -22.41 -1.62 12.45
CA LEU A 18 -21.49 -0.49 12.47
C LEU A 18 -21.99 0.54 11.45
N GLU A 19 -22.27 1.76 11.91
CA GLU A 19 -22.43 2.91 11.01
C GLU A 19 -21.06 3.28 10.46
N VAL A 20 -20.69 2.66 9.35
CA VAL A 20 -19.43 2.94 8.65
C VAL A 20 -19.69 3.13 7.16
N PRO A 21 -18.89 3.96 6.47
CA PRO A 21 -18.98 4.06 5.03
C PRO A 21 -18.79 2.68 4.36
N ALA A 22 -19.47 2.43 3.24
CA ALA A 22 -19.44 1.13 2.54
C ALA A 22 -18.02 0.62 2.25
N ALA A 23 -17.08 1.51 1.92
CA ALA A 23 -15.67 1.14 1.71
C ALA A 23 -15.01 0.57 2.98
N HIS A 24 -15.35 1.10 4.16
CA HIS A 24 -14.86 0.58 5.43
C HIS A 24 -15.50 -0.76 5.74
N ALA A 25 -16.82 -0.91 5.51
CA ALA A 25 -17.52 -2.19 5.67
C ALA A 25 -16.90 -3.29 4.80
N ALA A 26 -16.57 -2.99 3.53
CA ALA A 26 -15.92 -3.93 2.62
C ALA A 26 -14.53 -4.38 3.12
N VAL A 27 -13.70 -3.45 3.62
CA VAL A 27 -12.39 -3.78 4.21
C VAL A 27 -12.57 -4.69 5.42
N ILE A 28 -13.49 -4.32 6.32
CA ILE A 28 -13.75 -5.11 7.53
C ILE A 28 -14.21 -6.53 7.17
N ARG A 29 -15.14 -6.66 6.19
CA ARG A 29 -15.59 -7.96 5.71
C ARG A 29 -14.44 -8.81 5.16
N GLY A 30 -13.58 -8.24 4.33
CA GLY A 30 -12.41 -8.95 3.79
C GLY A 30 -11.44 -9.43 4.86
N LEU A 31 -11.26 -8.66 5.95
CA LEU A 31 -10.45 -9.09 7.09
C LEU A 31 -11.07 -10.28 7.85
N PHE A 32 -12.40 -10.33 7.96
CA PHE A 32 -13.08 -11.49 8.55
C PHE A 32 -13.01 -12.73 7.65
N GLU A 33 -13.15 -12.57 6.34
CA GLU A 33 -12.96 -13.65 5.38
C GLU A 33 -11.52 -14.21 5.45
N LEU A 34 -10.51 -13.33 5.57
CA LEU A 34 -9.13 -13.74 5.81
C LEU A 34 -8.96 -14.48 7.15
N ALA A 35 -9.58 -14.00 8.22
CA ALA A 35 -9.52 -14.66 9.52
C ALA A 35 -10.14 -16.06 9.48
N ALA A 36 -11.26 -16.23 8.76
CA ALA A 36 -11.87 -17.54 8.53
C ALA A 36 -10.94 -18.47 7.74
N PHE A 37 -10.34 -17.98 6.65
CA PHE A 37 -9.36 -18.75 5.87
C PHE A 37 -8.18 -19.24 6.73
N VAL A 38 -7.62 -18.39 7.59
CA VAL A 38 -6.52 -18.79 8.49
C VAL A 38 -6.96 -19.84 9.50
N ALA A 39 -8.20 -19.75 10.00
CA ALA A 39 -8.74 -20.74 10.94
C ALA A 39 -9.00 -22.11 10.28
N ASP A 40 -9.47 -22.10 9.03
CA ASP A 40 -9.79 -23.32 8.27
C ASP A 40 -8.54 -24.05 7.73
N HIS A 41 -7.39 -23.36 7.66
CA HIS A 41 -6.13 -23.89 7.13
C HIS A 41 -4.96 -23.83 8.13
N PRO A 42 -5.04 -24.53 9.29
CA PRO A 42 -4.00 -24.52 10.31
C PRO A 42 -2.67 -25.16 9.87
N GLU A 43 -2.66 -25.91 8.76
CA GLU A 43 -1.47 -26.47 8.13
C GLU A 43 -0.58 -25.41 7.47
N LEU A 44 -1.12 -24.22 7.18
CA LEU A 44 -0.39 -23.13 6.57
C LEU A 44 0.27 -22.23 7.65
N PRO A 45 1.44 -21.62 7.36
CA PRO A 45 1.99 -20.60 8.23
C PRO A 45 1.03 -19.42 8.39
N ALA A 46 0.95 -18.86 9.60
CA ALA A 46 0.14 -17.67 9.86
C ALA A 46 0.61 -16.50 8.97
N PRO A 47 -0.30 -15.81 8.27
CA PRO A 47 0.08 -14.73 7.37
C PRO A 47 0.47 -13.46 8.13
N MET A 48 1.36 -12.67 7.53
CA MET A 48 1.57 -11.27 7.91
C MET A 48 0.65 -10.39 7.06
N VAL A 49 -0.07 -9.47 7.70
CA VAL A 49 -1.00 -8.56 7.02
C VAL A 49 -0.52 -7.14 7.19
N ARG A 50 -0.25 -6.44 6.08
CA ARG A 50 0.13 -5.03 6.08
C ARG A 50 -0.93 -4.21 5.35
N ALA A 51 -1.64 -3.37 6.09
CA ALA A 51 -2.53 -2.35 5.54
C ALA A 51 -1.74 -1.06 5.34
N THR A 52 -1.66 -0.60 4.09
CA THR A 52 -0.98 0.66 3.75
C THR A 52 -2.00 1.71 3.35
N LEU A 53 -1.97 2.85 4.05
CA LEU A 53 -2.77 4.02 3.74
C LEU A 53 -1.90 4.98 2.93
N HIS A 54 -2.29 5.19 1.68
CA HIS A 54 -1.64 6.15 0.79
C HIS A 54 -2.28 7.52 0.94
N THR A 55 -1.51 8.56 0.67
CA THR A 55 -2.06 9.88 0.43
C THR A 55 -3.16 9.80 -0.65
N PRO A 56 -4.27 10.54 -0.49
CA PRO A 56 -5.27 10.65 -1.54
C PRO A 56 -4.63 11.05 -2.87
N ARG A 57 -4.97 10.33 -3.95
CA ARG A 57 -4.38 10.54 -5.29
C ARG A 57 -4.60 11.94 -5.86
N GLU A 58 -5.58 12.67 -5.35
CA GLU A 58 -5.79 14.09 -5.68
C GLU A 58 -4.57 14.95 -5.32
N PHE A 59 -3.87 14.65 -4.22
CA PHE A 59 -2.64 15.37 -3.86
C PHE A 59 -1.52 15.20 -4.89
N ASP A 60 -1.43 14.05 -5.55
CA ASP A 60 -0.39 13.77 -6.55
C ASP A 60 -0.62 14.53 -7.88
N ARG A 61 -1.87 14.93 -8.16
CA ARG A 61 -2.26 15.54 -9.44
C ARG A 61 -2.48 17.05 -9.37
N GLU A 62 -2.90 17.55 -8.21
CA GLU A 62 -3.32 18.94 -8.05
C GLU A 62 -2.25 19.81 -7.39
N LEU A 63 -1.33 19.21 -6.62
CA LEU A 63 -0.25 19.96 -5.99
C LEU A 63 0.99 20.05 -6.88
N PRO A 64 1.72 21.19 -6.84
CA PRO A 64 3.06 21.28 -7.38
C PRO A 64 3.97 20.21 -6.78
N GLU A 65 4.91 19.66 -7.56
CA GLU A 65 5.84 18.61 -7.14
C GLU A 65 6.58 18.95 -5.82
N ALA A 66 6.93 20.23 -5.64
CA ALA A 66 7.58 20.74 -4.43
C ALA A 66 6.71 20.62 -3.16
N GLU A 67 5.38 20.59 -3.30
CA GLU A 67 4.42 20.54 -2.20
C GLU A 67 3.90 19.12 -1.93
N GLN A 68 3.94 18.22 -2.93
CA GLN A 68 3.48 16.84 -2.82
C GLN A 68 4.15 16.09 -1.65
N TYR A 69 5.48 16.23 -1.51
CA TYR A 69 6.18 15.58 -0.40
C TYR A 69 5.75 16.12 0.97
N GLN A 70 5.50 17.43 1.10
CA GLN A 70 5.04 18.01 2.35
C GLN A 70 3.62 17.59 2.69
N ALA A 71 2.73 17.51 1.70
CA ALA A 71 1.39 16.97 1.88
C ALA A 71 1.43 15.49 2.31
N ALA A 72 2.31 14.69 1.71
CA ALA A 72 2.51 13.30 2.11
C ALA A 72 3.03 13.17 3.54
N ARG A 73 3.99 14.00 3.95
CA ARG A 73 4.43 14.04 5.34
C ARG A 73 3.31 14.43 6.29
N ALA A 74 2.52 15.45 5.95
CA ALA A 74 1.40 15.88 6.78
C ALA A 74 0.34 14.78 6.93
N PHE A 75 0.11 13.97 5.89
CA PHE A 75 -0.76 12.80 5.97
C PHE A 75 -0.18 11.71 6.90
N VAL A 76 1.13 11.44 6.81
CA VAL A 76 1.82 10.53 7.72
C VAL A 76 1.69 11.02 9.17
N ASP A 77 1.85 12.32 9.43
CA ASP A 77 1.69 12.92 10.77
C ASP A 77 0.26 12.75 11.31
N GLN A 78 -0.75 12.99 10.46
CA GLN A 78 -2.16 12.78 10.84
C GLN A 78 -2.43 11.32 11.19
N LEU A 79 -1.95 10.38 10.37
CA LEU A 79 -2.11 8.96 10.66
C LEU A 79 -1.36 8.55 11.93
N ALA A 80 -0.16 9.07 12.15
CA ALA A 80 0.64 8.80 13.35
C ALA A 80 -0.10 9.22 14.63
N ALA A 81 -0.75 10.40 14.60
CA ALA A 81 -1.58 10.87 15.70
C ALA A 81 -2.77 9.92 15.97
N VAL A 82 -3.46 9.44 14.93
CA VAL A 82 -4.57 8.46 15.07
C VAL A 82 -4.07 7.12 15.59
N LEU A 83 -2.92 6.65 15.11
CA LEU A 83 -2.32 5.39 15.52
C LEU A 83 -1.68 5.48 16.91
N GLY A 84 -1.40 6.68 17.43
CA GLY A 84 -0.70 6.90 18.70
C GLY A 84 0.79 6.52 18.64
N VAL A 85 1.43 6.79 17.51
CA VAL A 85 2.86 6.50 17.27
C VAL A 85 3.61 7.76 16.86
N THR A 86 4.93 7.77 17.04
CA THR A 86 5.80 8.82 16.51
C THR A 86 6.32 8.39 15.14
N PRO A 87 6.17 9.22 14.08
CA PRO A 87 6.77 8.91 12.79
C PRO A 87 8.29 8.75 12.89
N MET A 88 8.84 7.86 12.08
CA MET A 88 10.26 7.61 12.00
C MET A 88 10.78 7.83 10.58
N THR A 89 11.97 8.40 10.48
CA THR A 89 12.69 8.48 9.22
C THR A 89 13.65 7.29 9.09
N SER A 90 13.54 6.54 8.01
CA SER A 90 14.39 5.37 7.71
C SER A 90 15.13 5.54 6.38
N LEU A 91 15.92 4.52 6.01
CA LEU A 91 16.66 4.46 4.74
C LEU A 91 17.48 5.73 4.46
N GLY A 92 18.28 6.14 5.46
CA GLY A 92 19.20 7.27 5.33
C GLY A 92 18.51 8.64 5.15
N GLY A 93 17.24 8.77 5.55
CA GLY A 93 16.52 10.05 5.42
C GLY A 93 15.45 10.07 4.34
N SER A 94 15.31 9.00 3.56
CA SER A 94 14.44 8.98 2.37
C SER A 94 12.99 8.60 2.62
N HIS A 95 12.71 7.86 3.69
CA HIS A 95 11.37 7.34 3.98
C HIS A 95 10.90 7.87 5.33
N TYR A 96 9.82 8.63 5.33
CA TYR A 96 9.17 9.14 6.53
C TYR A 96 7.90 8.33 6.79
N THR A 97 7.89 7.51 7.84
CA THR A 97 6.91 6.43 8.01
C THR A 97 6.24 6.50 9.38
N ALA A 98 4.94 6.28 9.41
CA ALA A 98 4.20 5.94 10.61
C ALA A 98 3.69 4.50 10.48
N GLU A 99 4.00 3.65 11.45
CA GLU A 99 3.54 2.28 11.49
C GLU A 99 3.15 1.87 12.90
N ARG A 100 2.01 1.19 13.02
CA ARG A 100 1.60 0.50 14.23
C ARG A 100 1.32 -0.96 13.93
N ALA A 101 2.03 -1.83 14.64
CA ALA A 101 1.79 -3.28 14.63
C ALA A 101 0.79 -3.68 15.73
N MET A 102 -0.03 -4.68 15.43
CA MET A 102 -1.04 -5.32 16.26
C MET A 102 -0.87 -6.83 16.07
N GLY A 103 0.19 -7.39 16.66
CA GLY A 103 0.62 -8.76 16.36
C GLY A 103 1.08 -8.89 14.89
N PRO A 104 0.59 -9.87 14.11
CA PRO A 104 0.98 -10.07 12.71
C PRO A 104 0.33 -9.08 11.73
N VAL A 105 -0.54 -8.20 12.22
CA VAL A 105 -1.20 -7.16 11.43
C VAL A 105 -0.52 -5.83 11.67
N SER A 106 -0.20 -5.06 10.63
CA SER A 106 0.25 -3.67 10.78
C SER A 106 -0.50 -2.71 9.89
N VAL A 107 -0.67 -1.47 10.39
CA VAL A 107 -1.19 -0.33 9.63
C VAL A 107 -0.04 0.65 9.45
N SER A 108 0.20 1.08 8.22
CA SER A 108 1.34 1.95 7.89
C SER A 108 1.00 3.01 6.84
N SER A 109 1.75 4.11 6.86
CA SER A 109 1.85 5.08 5.77
C SER A 109 3.28 5.59 5.66
N CYS A 110 3.70 5.90 4.44
CA CYS A 110 5.06 6.33 4.15
C CYS A 110 5.07 7.47 3.13
N ALA A 111 5.83 8.53 3.43
CA ALA A 111 6.19 9.58 2.50
C ALA A 111 7.65 9.39 2.07
N ILE A 112 7.89 9.33 0.76
CA ILE A 112 9.21 9.09 0.18
C ILE A 112 9.72 10.40 -0.43
N THR A 113 10.99 10.73 -0.19
CA THR A 113 11.57 11.98 -0.70
C THR A 113 11.57 12.02 -2.23
N PRO A 114 11.40 13.21 -2.86
CA PRO A 114 11.44 13.34 -4.31
C PRO A 114 12.75 12.83 -4.92
N ALA A 115 13.89 13.09 -4.27
CA ALA A 115 15.19 12.62 -4.73
C ALA A 115 15.28 11.08 -4.78
N HIS A 116 14.71 10.39 -3.79
CA HIS A 116 14.67 8.94 -3.79
C HIS A 116 13.72 8.40 -4.86
N MET A 117 12.54 9.02 -5.01
CA MET A 117 11.60 8.66 -6.08
C MET A 117 12.18 8.87 -7.47
N ALA A 118 12.88 9.97 -7.72
CA ALA A 118 13.56 10.24 -8.99
C ALA A 118 14.65 9.19 -9.28
N GLY A 119 15.43 8.81 -8.27
CA GLY A 119 16.40 7.72 -8.38
C GLY A 119 15.76 6.37 -8.70
N TRP A 120 14.65 6.05 -8.02
CA TRP A 120 13.89 4.83 -8.29
C TRP A 120 13.26 4.84 -9.69
N GLN A 121 12.68 5.96 -10.12
CA GLN A 121 12.12 6.10 -11.48
C GLN A 121 13.19 5.94 -12.55
N ALA A 122 14.36 6.56 -12.38
CA ALA A 122 15.49 6.38 -13.28
C ALA A 122 15.93 4.91 -13.32
N LEU A 123 16.05 4.24 -12.17
CA LEU A 123 16.37 2.82 -12.10
C LEU A 123 15.35 1.97 -12.86
N MET A 124 14.06 2.22 -12.66
CA MET A 124 12.99 1.49 -13.34
C MET A 124 12.93 1.79 -14.84
N SER A 125 13.35 2.98 -15.29
CA SER A 125 13.40 3.29 -16.72
C SER A 125 14.49 2.54 -17.48
N TYR A 126 15.50 2.00 -16.78
CA TYR A 126 16.48 1.07 -17.36
C TYR A 126 16.00 -0.38 -17.36
N GLY A 127 14.80 -0.67 -16.82
CA GLY A 127 14.18 -1.99 -16.88
C GLY A 127 14.18 -2.51 -18.32
N ASP A 128 14.58 -3.75 -18.50
CA ASP A 128 14.64 -4.43 -19.80
C ASP A 128 15.58 -3.81 -20.86
N SER A 129 16.40 -2.82 -20.49
CA SER A 129 17.34 -2.18 -21.42
C SER A 129 18.53 -3.07 -21.79
N VAL A 130 18.83 -4.09 -20.98
CA VAL A 130 19.84 -5.12 -21.27
C VAL A 130 19.14 -6.46 -21.37
N GLN A 131 19.14 -7.03 -22.57
CA GLN A 131 18.60 -8.36 -22.83
C GLN A 131 19.74 -9.34 -23.05
N PRO A 132 19.60 -10.62 -22.64
CA PRO A 132 20.54 -11.65 -23.03
C PRO A 132 20.55 -11.76 -24.56
N GLU A 133 21.72 -12.10 -25.12
CA GLU A 133 21.82 -12.45 -26.53
C GLU A 133 20.84 -13.59 -26.82
N ALA A 134 20.05 -13.45 -27.89
CA ALA A 134 19.11 -14.49 -28.29
C ALA A 134 19.90 -15.79 -28.51
N ALA A 135 19.47 -16.88 -27.87
CA ALA A 135 20.08 -18.17 -28.10
C ALA A 135 20.03 -18.46 -29.62
N PRO A 136 21.14 -18.96 -30.21
CA PRO A 136 21.12 -19.34 -31.62
C PRO A 136 19.97 -20.30 -31.83
N ALA A 137 19.13 -20.03 -32.83
CA ALA A 137 18.01 -20.88 -33.15
C ALA A 137 18.52 -22.31 -33.39
N ASP A 138 18.16 -23.24 -32.51
CA ASP A 138 18.48 -24.64 -32.68
C ASP A 138 17.85 -25.14 -33.98
N GLY A 139 18.69 -25.34 -35.00
CA GLY A 139 18.41 -26.17 -36.15
C GLY A 139 17.94 -25.45 -37.42
N ALA A 140 18.91 -25.10 -38.27
CA ALA A 140 18.77 -25.37 -39.70
C ALA A 140 19.74 -26.50 -40.09
N GLY A 141 19.51 -27.68 -39.50
CA GLY A 141 19.92 -28.93 -40.13
C GLY A 141 19.09 -29.13 -41.39
N GLY A 142 19.58 -28.64 -42.52
CA GLY A 142 18.95 -28.79 -43.84
C GLY A 142 20.00 -29.18 -44.86
N ALA A 143 20.30 -30.48 -44.93
CA ALA A 143 21.02 -31.06 -46.05
C ALA A 143 20.18 -30.91 -47.33
N ARG A 144 20.75 -30.29 -48.37
CA ARG A 144 20.89 -30.81 -49.75
C ARG A 144 21.43 -29.74 -50.67
#